data_AF-A0A2N1CTT1-F1
#
_entry.id   AF-A0A2N1CTT1-F1
#
_cell.length_a   1.000
_cell.length_b   1.000
_cell.length_c   1.000
_cell.angle_alpha   90.00
_cell.angle_beta   90.00
_cell.angle_gamma   90.00
#
_symmetry.space_group_name_H-M   'P 1'
#
loop_
_entity.id
_entity.type
_entity.pdbx_description
1 polymer ?
#
loop_
_entity_poly.entity_id
_entity_poly.type
_entity_poly.pdbx_seq_one_letter_code
_entity_poly.pdbx_strand_id
1 'polypeptide(L)'
;MRLHMHRSGPRSLAWKRLTPLAALLLTACGDPAPGEGVKKPLMSGPTPEVVSAREAVGTPDIPTIDPQTLDAAEIDKVLGAGPRCIFAYTAESSPVVALELKGDKAGQGVMKVHGRLVKIAAQRAESGGFALSTDGMSVSIKPAEIAGDAMPAKLTEADMVFELEQGLRVGYRGWYRCTAP
;
A
#
# COMPACT_ATOMS: atom_id res chain seq x y z
N MET A 1 -5.22 63.96 -53.15
CA MET A 1 -4.00 64.42 -52.44
C MET A 1 -3.26 63.15 -52.02
N ARG A 2 -2.17 62.69 -52.67
CA ARG A 2 -0.78 63.22 -52.67
C ARG A 2 -0.33 63.60 -51.24
N LEU A 3 0.81 63.19 -50.69
CA LEU A 3 1.98 62.40 -51.09
C LEU A 3 2.95 62.41 -49.87
N HIS A 4 4.01 61.61 -49.95
CA HIS A 4 5.32 61.69 -49.27
C HIS A 4 5.45 61.02 -47.87
N MET A 5 6.22 59.93 -47.72
CA MET A 5 7.68 59.67 -47.91
C MET A 5 8.59 60.28 -46.84
N HIS A 6 9.35 59.36 -46.21
CA HIS A 6 10.71 59.48 -45.68
C HIS A 6 10.92 60.41 -44.46
N ARG A 7 11.86 60.18 -43.53
CA ARG A 7 13.22 59.67 -43.70
C ARG A 7 13.86 59.38 -42.33
N SER A 8 14.81 58.43 -42.32
CA SER A 8 16.10 58.39 -41.60
C SER A 8 16.19 58.56 -40.07
N GLY A 9 16.88 57.59 -39.42
CA GLY A 9 17.48 57.70 -38.08
C GLY A 9 18.64 58.71 -38.00
N PRO A 10 19.76 58.51 -37.25
CA PRO A 10 20.20 57.38 -36.43
C PRO A 10 20.85 57.83 -35.08
N ARG A 11 21.64 56.92 -34.46
CA ARG A 11 22.77 57.17 -33.51
C ARG A 11 22.40 57.41 -32.04
N SER A 12 22.63 56.41 -31.20
CA SER A 12 23.91 56.15 -30.49
C SER A 12 24.15 57.15 -29.39
N LEU A 13 24.09 56.69 -28.13
CA LEU A 13 25.07 57.04 -27.11
C LEU A 13 24.96 56.07 -25.93
N ALA A 14 26.10 55.46 -25.65
CA ALA A 14 26.34 54.58 -24.53
C ALA A 14 25.98 55.28 -23.21
N TRP A 15 25.28 54.56 -22.32
CA TRP A 15 25.39 54.82 -20.89
C TRP A 15 25.75 53.50 -20.20
N LYS A 16 27.06 53.30 -20.07
CA LYS A 16 27.62 52.35 -19.10
C LYS A 16 27.14 52.76 -17.70
N ARG A 17 26.25 51.99 -17.09
CA ARG A 17 26.11 52.00 -15.63
C ARG A 17 26.64 50.68 -15.10
N LEU A 18 27.84 50.78 -14.52
CA LEU A 18 28.41 49.78 -13.64
C LEU A 18 27.34 49.38 -12.61
N THR A 19 27.00 48.10 -12.60
CA THR A 19 26.19 47.48 -11.55
C THR A 19 27.15 46.77 -10.58
N PRO A 20 26.90 46.85 -9.26
CA PRO A 20 27.90 46.60 -8.24
C PRO A 20 28.16 45.10 -8.04
N LEU A 21 29.37 44.78 -7.56
CA LEU A 21 29.67 43.50 -6.93
C LEU A 21 28.63 43.20 -5.84
N ALA A 22 27.85 42.14 -6.03
CA ALA A 22 27.15 41.46 -4.95
C ALA A 22 27.58 39.99 -4.99
N ALA A 23 28.67 39.70 -4.28
CA ALA A 23 29.02 38.34 -3.90
C ALA A 23 28.02 37.90 -2.82
N LEU A 24 27.03 37.08 -3.21
CA LEU A 24 26.19 36.32 -2.28
C LEU A 24 26.50 34.84 -2.50
N LEU A 25 27.49 34.36 -1.75
CA LEU A 25 27.69 32.93 -1.51
C LEU A 25 26.57 32.45 -0.59
N LEU A 26 25.45 32.02 -1.18
CA LEU A 26 24.52 31.13 -0.50
C LEU A 26 25.03 29.71 -0.74
N THR A 27 25.87 29.23 0.17
CA THR A 27 26.23 27.82 0.24
C THR A 27 24.95 27.00 0.38
N ALA A 28 24.83 26.06 -0.55
CA ALA A 28 23.77 25.08 -0.66
C ALA A 28 23.52 24.34 0.66
N CYS A 29 22.26 24.29 1.10
CA CYS A 29 21.77 23.10 1.80
C CYS A 29 21.49 22.06 0.72
N GLY A 30 22.49 21.24 0.43
CA GLY A 30 22.43 20.15 -0.54
C GLY A 30 23.23 18.99 0.00
N ASP A 31 22.83 18.44 1.14
CA ASP A 31 23.38 17.19 1.63
C ASP A 31 23.04 16.06 0.63
N PRO A 32 24.00 15.21 0.26
CA PRO A 32 23.73 14.06 -0.59
C PRO A 32 22.78 13.09 0.11
N ALA A 33 21.92 12.43 -0.66
CA ALA A 33 21.04 11.41 -0.12
C ALA A 33 21.88 10.28 0.53
N PRO A 34 21.42 9.68 1.64
CA PRO A 34 22.11 8.55 2.25
C PRO A 34 22.28 7.39 1.24
N GLY A 35 23.52 7.07 0.86
CA GLY A 35 23.86 5.90 0.05
C GLY A 35 24.73 6.16 -1.20
N GLU A 36 25.00 7.41 -1.57
CA GLU A 36 25.85 7.70 -2.72
C GLU A 36 27.33 7.37 -2.43
N GLY A 37 27.94 6.45 -3.19
CA GLY A 37 29.39 6.13 -3.12
C GLY A 37 29.81 4.80 -2.48
N VAL A 38 28.88 3.89 -2.13
CA VAL A 38 29.22 2.61 -1.47
C VAL A 38 29.73 1.56 -2.47
N LYS A 39 31.00 1.14 -2.35
CA LYS A 39 31.66 0.11 -3.19
C LYS A 39 31.63 -1.32 -2.60
N LYS A 40 30.88 -1.58 -1.52
CA LYS A 40 30.78 -2.90 -0.85
C LYS A 40 29.35 -3.46 -0.93
N PRO A 41 29.17 -4.80 -1.06
CA PRO A 41 27.86 -5.42 -1.01
C PRO A 41 27.14 -5.06 0.28
N LEU A 42 25.84 -4.77 0.18
CA LEU A 42 25.00 -4.29 1.29
C LEU A 42 24.69 -5.38 2.35
N MET A 43 25.19 -6.61 2.20
CA MET A 43 25.06 -7.64 3.24
C MET A 43 26.17 -8.71 3.16
N SER A 44 26.89 -8.86 4.26
CA SER A 44 27.69 -10.04 4.62
C SER A 44 27.33 -10.36 6.06
N GLY A 45 26.31 -11.21 6.23
CA GLY A 45 25.76 -11.56 7.55
C GLY A 45 26.62 -12.59 8.28
N PRO A 46 26.50 -12.67 9.61
CA PRO A 46 27.22 -13.65 10.42
C PRO A 46 26.68 -15.07 10.23
N THR A 47 27.52 -16.07 10.50
CA THR A 47 27.12 -17.48 10.56
C THR A 47 26.19 -17.73 11.76
N PRO A 48 25.05 -18.44 11.62
CA PRO A 48 24.08 -18.64 12.70
C PRO A 48 24.60 -19.42 13.92
N GLU A 49 24.01 -19.19 15.10
CA GLU A 49 24.39 -19.78 16.40
C GLU A 49 23.55 -21.02 16.77
N VAL A 50 24.11 -21.91 17.61
CA VAL A 50 23.43 -23.13 18.11
C VAL A 50 22.86 -22.89 19.53
N VAL A 51 21.54 -23.02 19.68
CA VAL A 51 20.77 -22.68 20.90
C VAL A 51 19.79 -23.80 21.33
N SER A 52 19.19 -23.69 22.53
CA SER A 52 18.26 -24.71 23.08
C SER A 52 16.83 -24.64 22.47
N ALA A 53 15.99 -25.67 22.64
CA ALA A 53 14.64 -25.69 22.05
C ALA A 53 13.74 -24.54 22.55
N ARG A 54 13.79 -24.22 23.85
CA ARG A 54 13.09 -23.07 24.45
C ARG A 54 13.62 -21.73 23.92
N GLU A 55 14.88 -21.70 23.52
CA GLU A 55 15.58 -20.54 22.98
C GLU A 55 15.32 -20.40 21.48
N ALA A 56 15.15 -21.52 20.77
CA ALA A 56 14.76 -21.62 19.37
C ALA A 56 13.28 -21.31 19.13
N VAL A 57 12.34 -21.75 19.99
CA VAL A 57 10.94 -21.27 19.93
C VAL A 57 10.78 -19.86 20.50
N GLY A 58 11.80 -19.35 21.19
CA GLY A 58 11.99 -17.93 21.52
C GLY A 58 12.60 -17.11 20.38
N THR A 59 13.05 -17.75 19.29
CA THR A 59 13.53 -17.15 18.03
C THR A 59 12.77 -17.77 16.86
N PRO A 60 11.49 -17.39 16.65
CA PRO A 60 10.62 -18.08 15.71
C PRO A 60 10.99 -17.68 14.30
N ASP A 61 11.72 -18.53 13.59
CA ASP A 61 11.73 -18.52 12.13
C ASP A 61 10.50 -19.31 11.67
N ILE A 62 9.32 -18.70 11.81
CA ILE A 62 8.09 -19.28 11.30
C ILE A 62 7.89 -18.66 9.92
N PRO A 63 8.11 -19.41 8.81
CA PRO A 63 7.46 -19.06 7.56
C PRO A 63 5.98 -19.37 7.75
N THR A 64 5.30 -18.47 8.47
CA THR A 64 3.88 -18.55 8.76
C THR A 64 3.16 -18.56 7.43
N ILE A 65 2.09 -19.35 7.36
CA ILE A 65 1.20 -19.45 6.21
C ILE A 65 0.46 -18.11 6.08
N ASP A 66 1.18 -17.04 5.78
CA ASP A 66 0.64 -15.70 5.81
C ASP A 66 -0.13 -15.46 4.52
N PRO A 67 -1.27 -14.76 4.60
CA PRO A 67 -1.95 -14.24 3.43
C PRO A 67 -0.96 -13.40 2.60
N GLN A 68 -0.80 -13.78 1.34
CA GLN A 68 0.04 -13.08 0.38
C GLN A 68 -0.75 -11.98 -0.29
N THR A 69 -0.02 -10.97 -0.79
CA THR A 69 -0.62 -9.91 -1.58
C THR A 69 -1.20 -10.46 -2.89
N LEU A 70 -2.35 -9.90 -3.24
CA LEU A 70 -3.10 -10.15 -4.46
C LEU A 70 -2.83 -9.02 -5.45
N ASP A 71 -2.62 -9.36 -6.71
CA ASP A 71 -2.73 -8.38 -7.79
C ASP A 71 -4.16 -8.26 -8.32
N ALA A 72 -4.42 -7.22 -9.13
CA ALA A 72 -5.75 -6.95 -9.66
C ALA A 72 -6.24 -8.07 -10.59
N ALA A 73 -5.35 -8.68 -11.39
CA ALA A 73 -5.73 -9.74 -12.32
C ALA A 73 -6.09 -11.03 -11.57
N GLU A 74 -5.41 -11.33 -10.48
CA GLU A 74 -5.75 -12.43 -9.57
C GLU A 74 -7.14 -12.25 -8.94
N ILE A 75 -7.45 -11.04 -8.48
CA ILE A 75 -8.77 -10.70 -7.93
C ILE A 75 -9.84 -10.87 -9.02
N ASP A 76 -9.63 -10.25 -10.19
CA ASP A 76 -10.59 -10.26 -11.29
C ASP A 76 -10.83 -11.67 -11.84
N LYS A 77 -9.80 -12.53 -11.84
CA LYS A 77 -9.91 -13.94 -12.23
C LYS A 77 -10.89 -14.72 -11.35
N VAL A 78 -11.00 -14.38 -10.06
CA VAL A 78 -11.83 -15.12 -9.10
C VAL A 78 -13.19 -14.46 -8.88
N LEU A 79 -13.21 -13.14 -8.74
CA LEU A 79 -14.40 -12.35 -8.36
C LEU A 79 -15.04 -11.61 -9.55
N GLY A 80 -14.32 -11.47 -10.67
CA GLY A 80 -14.76 -10.64 -11.79
C GLY A 80 -14.68 -9.13 -11.50
N ALA A 81 -15.27 -8.36 -12.41
CA ALA A 81 -15.42 -6.92 -12.25
C ALA A 81 -16.60 -6.58 -11.33
N GLY A 82 -16.48 -5.49 -10.56
CA GLY A 82 -17.56 -5.03 -9.69
C GLY A 82 -17.07 -4.38 -8.40
N PRO A 83 -18.00 -3.88 -7.56
CA PRO A 83 -17.68 -3.29 -6.27
C PRO A 83 -17.10 -4.32 -5.30
N ARG A 84 -16.15 -3.87 -4.48
CA ARG A 84 -15.31 -4.75 -3.64
C ARG A 84 -15.06 -4.11 -2.31
N CYS A 85 -14.88 -4.93 -1.28
CA CYS A 85 -14.09 -4.51 -0.14
C CYS A 85 -12.73 -5.20 -0.16
N ILE A 86 -11.72 -4.50 0.34
CA ILE A 86 -10.36 -5.01 0.41
C ILE A 86 -9.77 -4.77 1.78
N PHE A 87 -8.92 -5.70 2.21
CA PHE A 87 -8.04 -5.53 3.36
C PHE A 87 -6.59 -5.64 2.90
N ALA A 88 -5.74 -4.72 3.36
CA ALA A 88 -4.32 -4.66 3.05
C ALA A 88 -3.51 -4.45 4.34
N TYR A 89 -2.28 -4.95 4.40
CA TYR A 89 -1.43 -4.79 5.59
C TYR A 89 -1.04 -3.32 5.82
N THR A 90 -0.85 -2.55 4.75
CA THR A 90 -0.58 -1.11 4.82
C THR A 90 -1.54 -0.34 3.92
N ALA A 91 -1.65 0.97 4.15
CA ALA A 91 -2.53 1.85 3.39
C ALA A 91 -2.24 1.88 1.88
N GLU A 92 -0.98 1.61 1.50
CA GLU A 92 -0.49 1.70 0.12
C GLU A 92 -0.17 0.33 -0.49
N SER A 93 -0.16 -0.74 0.31
CA SER A 93 0.12 -2.10 -0.18
C SER A 93 -1.03 -2.68 -1.00
N SER A 94 -0.68 -3.64 -1.86
CA SER A 94 -1.67 -4.53 -2.47
C SER A 94 -2.47 -5.28 -1.40
N PRO A 95 -3.76 -5.56 -1.65
CA PRO A 95 -4.60 -6.24 -0.68
C PRO A 95 -4.18 -7.69 -0.48
N VAL A 96 -4.46 -8.24 0.70
CA VAL A 96 -4.30 -9.67 0.99
C VAL A 96 -5.62 -10.42 1.03
N VAL A 97 -6.73 -9.68 1.20
CA VAL A 97 -8.09 -10.19 1.05
C VAL A 97 -8.87 -9.22 0.18
N ALA A 98 -9.62 -9.75 -0.78
CA ALA A 98 -10.64 -9.02 -1.51
C ALA A 98 -11.98 -9.77 -1.43
N LEU A 99 -13.09 -9.05 -1.35
CA LEU A 99 -14.43 -9.62 -1.33
C LEU A 99 -15.37 -8.83 -2.23
N GLU A 100 -16.21 -9.55 -2.97
CA GLU A 100 -17.23 -8.97 -3.83
C GLU A 100 -18.38 -8.43 -2.98
N LEU A 101 -18.94 -7.30 -3.42
CA LEU A 101 -20.19 -6.77 -2.89
C LEU A 101 -21.34 -7.07 -3.85
N LYS A 102 -22.44 -7.60 -3.32
CA LYS A 102 -23.72 -7.81 -4.00
C LYS A 102 -24.77 -6.97 -3.30
N GLY A 103 -24.84 -5.70 -3.66
CA GLY A 103 -25.57 -4.68 -2.90
C GLY A 103 -24.95 -4.51 -1.51
N ASP A 104 -25.77 -4.53 -0.46
CA ASP A 104 -25.31 -4.41 0.93
C ASP A 104 -24.77 -5.73 1.53
N LYS A 105 -24.73 -6.81 0.74
CA LYS A 105 -24.26 -8.14 1.17
C LYS A 105 -22.90 -8.46 0.57
N ALA A 106 -22.11 -9.25 1.29
CA ALA A 106 -20.95 -9.93 0.71
C ALA A 106 -21.38 -11.21 -0.03
N GLY A 107 -20.60 -11.61 -1.03
CA GLY A 107 -20.78 -12.87 -1.73
C GLY A 107 -19.58 -13.81 -1.56
N GLN A 108 -18.59 -13.68 -2.43
CA GLN A 108 -17.34 -14.42 -2.43
C GLN A 108 -16.16 -13.49 -2.12
N GLY A 109 -15.16 -14.05 -1.46
CA GLY A 109 -13.85 -13.44 -1.30
C GLY A 109 -12.74 -14.28 -1.92
N VAL A 110 -11.56 -13.69 -1.99
CA VAL A 110 -10.34 -14.31 -2.46
C VAL A 110 -9.19 -13.93 -1.53
N MET A 111 -8.34 -14.91 -1.24
CA MET A 111 -7.08 -14.76 -0.54
C MET A 111 -6.02 -15.61 -1.23
N LYS A 112 -4.75 -15.23 -1.12
CA LYS A 112 -3.64 -16.00 -1.66
C LYS A 112 -2.84 -16.65 -0.55
N VAL A 113 -2.76 -17.98 -0.59
CA VAL A 113 -2.07 -18.79 0.43
C VAL A 113 -1.10 -19.72 -0.28
N HIS A 114 0.19 -19.61 0.04
CA HIS A 114 1.27 -20.34 -0.65
C HIS A 114 1.21 -20.22 -2.19
N GLY A 115 1.03 -19.00 -2.70
CA GLY A 115 0.97 -18.75 -4.14
C GLY A 115 -0.32 -19.23 -4.83
N ARG A 116 -1.28 -19.79 -4.09
CA ARG A 116 -2.55 -20.31 -4.64
C ARG A 116 -3.71 -19.41 -4.24
N LEU A 117 -4.58 -19.11 -5.20
CA LEU A 117 -5.80 -18.35 -4.96
C LEU A 117 -6.86 -19.27 -4.35
N VAL A 118 -7.36 -18.89 -3.18
CA VAL A 118 -8.44 -19.58 -2.48
C VAL A 118 -9.68 -18.71 -2.55
N LYS A 119 -10.75 -19.25 -3.15
CA LYS A 119 -12.07 -18.63 -3.15
C LYS A 119 -12.79 -19.01 -1.86
N ILE A 120 -13.40 -18.03 -1.19
CA ILE A 120 -13.94 -18.18 0.17
C ILE A 120 -15.36 -17.60 0.19
N ALA A 121 -16.31 -18.25 0.85
CA ALA A 121 -17.62 -17.64 1.06
C ALA A 121 -17.49 -16.46 2.02
N ALA A 122 -18.15 -15.34 1.73
CA ALA A 122 -18.07 -14.12 2.53
C ALA A 122 -19.47 -13.66 2.95
N GLN A 123 -19.60 -13.23 4.20
CA GLN A 123 -20.84 -12.71 4.76
C GLN A 123 -20.55 -11.54 5.69
N ARG A 124 -21.52 -10.63 5.82
CA ARG A 124 -21.44 -9.53 6.78
C ARG A 124 -21.45 -10.10 8.20
N ALA A 125 -20.54 -9.62 9.04
CA ALA A 125 -20.52 -9.96 10.45
C ALA A 125 -21.47 -9.04 11.24
N GLU A 126 -22.12 -9.57 12.27
CA GLU A 126 -23.03 -8.83 13.15
C GLU A 126 -22.31 -7.70 13.90
N SER A 127 -21.04 -7.89 14.24
CA SER A 127 -20.19 -6.92 14.91
C SER A 127 -19.70 -5.77 14.02
N GLY A 128 -20.22 -5.68 12.79
CA GLY A 128 -19.63 -4.90 11.71
C GLY A 128 -18.45 -5.64 11.06
N GLY A 129 -18.20 -5.32 9.78
CA GLY A 129 -17.15 -5.97 8.99
C GLY A 129 -17.62 -7.22 8.25
N PHE A 130 -16.72 -8.21 8.10
CA PHE A 130 -16.97 -9.43 7.34
C PHE A 130 -16.37 -10.67 8.00
N ALA A 131 -17.08 -11.79 7.86
CA ALA A 131 -16.58 -13.12 8.13
C ALA A 131 -16.50 -13.89 6.81
N LEU A 132 -15.40 -14.60 6.61
CA LEU A 132 -15.16 -15.45 5.46
C LEU A 132 -14.78 -16.85 5.93
N SER A 133 -15.34 -17.88 5.31
CA SER A 133 -15.06 -19.27 5.66
C SER A 133 -15.09 -20.21 4.47
N THR A 134 -14.22 -21.20 4.52
CA THR A 134 -14.19 -22.39 3.65
C THR A 134 -13.62 -23.55 4.46
N ASP A 135 -13.71 -24.78 3.95
CA ASP A 135 -13.13 -25.95 4.61
C ASP A 135 -11.66 -25.72 5.01
N GLY A 136 -11.33 -25.89 6.30
CA GLY A 136 -9.96 -25.75 6.79
C GLY A 136 -9.49 -24.33 7.10
N MET A 137 -10.28 -23.29 6.80
CA MET A 137 -9.80 -21.89 6.85
C MET A 137 -10.90 -20.86 7.10
N SER A 138 -10.64 -19.90 7.99
CA SER A 138 -11.52 -18.75 8.21
C SER A 138 -10.76 -17.44 8.33
N VAL A 139 -11.44 -16.36 7.94
CA VAL A 139 -10.96 -14.98 8.08
C VAL A 139 -12.07 -14.13 8.70
N SER A 140 -11.73 -13.28 9.65
CA SER A 140 -12.63 -12.21 10.10
C SER A 140 -11.95 -10.87 9.91
N ILE A 141 -12.69 -9.87 9.46
CA ILE A 141 -12.22 -8.49 9.29
C ILE A 141 -13.16 -7.60 10.07
N LYS A 142 -12.60 -6.85 11.02
CA LYS A 142 -13.33 -5.94 11.89
C LYS A 142 -12.72 -4.53 11.79
N PRO A 143 -13.48 -3.52 11.34
CA PRO A 143 -13.05 -2.13 11.42
C PRO A 143 -12.70 -1.74 12.87
N ALA A 144 -11.61 -0.99 13.05
CA ALA A 144 -11.13 -0.57 14.36
C ALA A 144 -12.10 0.42 15.01
N GLU A 145 -12.66 1.33 14.21
CA GLU A 145 -13.78 2.17 14.61
C GLU A 145 -15.10 1.54 14.18
N ILE A 146 -16.07 1.55 15.10
CA ILE A 146 -17.45 1.12 14.80
C ILE A 146 -18.07 2.20 13.90
N ALA A 147 -17.87 2.06 12.59
CA ALA A 147 -18.88 2.54 11.67
C ALA A 147 -20.19 1.81 12.04
N GLY A 148 -21.33 2.49 12.04
CA GLY A 148 -22.63 1.82 12.12
C GLY A 148 -22.79 0.81 10.97
N ASP A 149 -24.02 0.45 10.60
CA ASP A 149 -24.22 -0.58 9.57
C ASP A 149 -23.57 -0.27 8.20
N ALA A 150 -23.24 1.00 7.96
CA ALA A 150 -22.57 1.50 6.76
C ALA A 150 -21.18 0.89 6.49
N MET A 151 -20.92 0.57 5.22
CA MET A 151 -19.59 0.15 4.77
C MET A 151 -18.65 1.36 4.66
N PRO A 152 -17.37 1.24 5.09
CA PRO A 152 -16.45 2.36 5.02
C PRO A 152 -16.01 2.59 3.58
N ALA A 153 -16.51 3.68 3.00
CA ALA A 153 -16.06 4.16 1.69
C ALA A 153 -14.65 4.79 1.75
N LYS A 154 -14.26 5.30 2.92
CA LYS A 154 -12.91 5.81 3.19
C LYS A 154 -12.03 4.69 3.74
N LEU A 155 -10.75 4.77 3.44
CA LEU A 155 -9.74 3.88 4.03
C LEU A 155 -9.72 4.09 5.55
N THR A 156 -9.90 3.00 6.29
CA THR A 156 -9.93 2.99 7.76
C THR A 156 -9.10 1.83 8.30
N GLU A 157 -8.64 1.94 9.52
CA GLU A 157 -7.94 0.84 10.18
C GLU A 157 -8.90 -0.31 10.48
N ALA A 158 -8.40 -1.53 10.41
CA ALA A 158 -9.13 -2.75 10.74
C ALA A 158 -8.18 -3.81 11.28
N ASP A 159 -8.72 -4.69 12.10
CA ASP A 159 -8.06 -5.92 12.51
C ASP A 159 -8.61 -7.08 11.69
N MET A 160 -7.72 -7.89 11.15
CA MET A 160 -8.02 -9.16 10.48
C MET A 160 -7.52 -10.31 11.34
N VAL A 161 -8.35 -11.34 11.54
CA VAL A 161 -7.91 -12.60 12.14
C VAL A 161 -7.97 -13.68 11.07
N PHE A 162 -6.85 -14.37 10.87
CA PHE A 162 -6.70 -15.50 9.97
C PHE A 162 -6.50 -16.78 10.76
N GLU A 163 -7.29 -17.80 10.45
CA GLU A 163 -7.29 -19.07 11.15
C GLU A 163 -7.26 -20.25 10.18
N LEU A 164 -6.50 -21.27 10.57
CA LEU A 164 -6.50 -22.58 9.93
C LEU A 164 -6.84 -23.63 10.98
N GLU A 165 -7.67 -24.60 10.61
CA GLU A 165 -8.09 -25.70 11.52
C GLU A 165 -6.90 -26.50 12.07
N GLN A 166 -5.79 -26.53 11.33
CA GLN A 166 -4.53 -27.18 11.74
C GLN A 166 -3.77 -26.45 12.85
N GLY A 167 -4.35 -25.40 13.46
CA GLY A 167 -3.83 -24.77 14.69
C GLY A 167 -3.16 -23.40 14.49
N LEU A 168 -3.26 -22.79 13.31
CA LEU A 168 -2.79 -21.41 13.10
C LEU A 168 -3.91 -20.43 13.45
N ARG A 169 -3.60 -19.44 14.30
CA ARG A 169 -4.46 -18.28 14.54
C ARG A 169 -3.58 -17.04 14.66
N VAL A 170 -3.69 -16.13 13.71
CA VAL A 170 -2.87 -14.92 13.64
C VAL A 170 -3.75 -13.71 13.42
N GLY A 171 -3.47 -12.64 14.16
CA GLY A 171 -4.09 -11.33 13.97
C GLY A 171 -3.17 -10.39 13.21
N TYR A 172 -3.74 -9.62 12.29
CA TYR A 172 -3.06 -8.57 11.56
C TYR A 172 -3.83 -7.27 11.73
N ARG A 173 -3.12 -6.19 12.03
CA ARG A 173 -3.67 -4.84 11.88
C ARG A 173 -3.36 -4.35 10.48
N GLY A 174 -4.33 -3.73 9.85
CA GLY A 174 -4.18 -3.20 8.50
C GLY A 174 -5.24 -2.19 8.16
N TRP A 175 -5.50 -2.06 6.87
CA TRP A 175 -6.36 -1.04 6.30
C TRP A 175 -7.44 -1.68 5.46
N TYR A 176 -8.65 -1.13 5.59
CA TYR A 176 -9.86 -1.68 5.02
C TYR A 176 -10.66 -0.57 4.34
N ARG A 177 -11.21 -0.89 3.17
CA ARG A 177 -12.14 0.00 2.44
C ARG A 177 -13.06 -0.80 1.54
N CYS A 178 -14.22 -0.23 1.26
CA CYS A 178 -15.16 -0.71 0.26
C CYS A 178 -15.32 0.32 -0.86
N THR A 179 -15.34 -0.13 -2.10
CA THR A 179 -15.79 0.71 -3.22
C THR A 179 -17.31 0.59 -3.31
N ALA A 180 -17.99 1.73 -3.36
CA ALA A 180 -19.43 1.75 -3.60
C ALA A 180 -19.77 1.08 -4.95
N PRO A 181 -20.96 0.46 -5.07
CA PRO A 181 -21.52 0.00 -6.34
C PRO A 181 -21.59 1.09 -7.41
#